data_AF-A0A2V1JXK9-F1
#
_entry.id   AF-A0A2V1JXK9-F1
#
_cell.length_a   1.000
_cell.length_b   1.000
_cell.length_c   1.000
_cell.angle_alpha   90.00
_cell.angle_beta   90.00
_cell.angle_gamma   90.00
#
_symmetry.space_group_name_H-M   'P 1'
#
loop_
_entity.id
_entity.type
_entity.pdbx_description
1 polymer ?
#
loop_
_entity_poly.entity_id
_entity_poly.type
_entity_poly.pdbx_seq_one_letter_code
_entity_poly.pdbx_strand_id
1 'polypeptide(L)'
;MGRSGRLTTGLHHARRLTRVAAACALSLMGVLAAPAVWAATTAVDGAEAEAVKQRFEARFDGLKATAVNPTPYGLYEVQLDDELVYVDPEVNFVLNGSLIDAKTREDVTRARKEALSAIDFSDLPTELSIRQVKGDGSRQVAIFEDPNCGYCKALRKTLEEVDNLTIHTFLLPILGPDSVTKATNVWCAKDQGKVWDEWMLKGRTPAQASCDAPLQDWTALARTLNIRGTPAVFFEDGTRVAGAMPLDMFNSRLERASQAAQ
;
A
#
# COMPACT_ATOMS: atom_id res chain seq x y z
N MET A 1 -2.66 -47.76 -51.95
CA MET A 1 -1.83 -47.54 -50.74
C MET A 1 -2.51 -46.42 -49.95
N GLY A 2 -3.48 -46.68 -49.07
CA GLY A 2 -3.34 -47.24 -47.71
C GLY A 2 -2.75 -46.16 -46.78
N ARG A 3 -3.44 -45.52 -45.82
CA ARG A 3 -4.60 -45.90 -44.99
C ARG A 3 -5.30 -44.63 -44.44
N SER A 4 -6.63 -44.64 -44.40
CA SER A 4 -7.50 -43.72 -43.63
C SER A 4 -8.38 -44.59 -42.74
N GLY A 5 -8.73 -44.15 -41.53
CA GLY A 5 -9.71 -44.85 -40.69
C GLY A 5 -9.76 -44.37 -39.24
N ARG A 6 -10.83 -43.64 -38.91
CA ARG A 6 -11.22 -43.07 -37.61
C ARG A 6 -11.90 -44.09 -36.68
N LEU A 7 -11.87 -43.75 -35.38
CA LEU A 7 -12.89 -43.86 -34.30
C LEU A 7 -13.89 -45.03 -34.30
N THR A 8 -14.11 -45.65 -33.14
CA THR A 8 -15.34 -45.48 -32.33
C THR A 8 -15.27 -46.20 -30.97
N THR A 9 -15.92 -45.56 -29.99
CA THR A 9 -16.22 -45.89 -28.60
C THR A 9 -17.33 -46.95 -28.41
N GLY A 10 -17.43 -47.53 -27.21
CA GLY A 10 -18.61 -48.31 -26.74
C GLY A 10 -18.22 -49.34 -25.66
N LEU A 11 -18.20 -49.05 -24.35
CA LEU A 11 -19.29 -48.99 -23.38
C LEU A 11 -20.02 -50.33 -23.08
N HIS A 12 -19.93 -50.73 -21.79
CA HIS A 12 -20.98 -51.27 -20.91
C HIS A 12 -21.12 -52.77 -20.57
N HIS A 13 -21.30 -52.94 -19.24
CA HIS A 13 -22.01 -53.98 -18.46
C HIS A 13 -21.24 -55.28 -18.11
N ALA A 14 -20.76 -55.43 -16.87
CA ALA A 14 -21.48 -55.78 -15.63
C ALA A 14 -21.57 -57.29 -15.38
N ARG A 15 -21.02 -57.77 -14.25
CA ARG A 15 -21.66 -58.77 -13.36
C ARG A 15 -20.84 -59.01 -12.09
N ARG A 16 -21.59 -59.16 -10.99
CA ARG A 16 -21.21 -59.34 -9.59
C ARG A 16 -20.90 -60.82 -9.25
N LEU A 17 -20.48 -61.02 -7.98
CA LEU A 17 -20.50 -62.24 -7.15
C LEU A 17 -19.16 -63.02 -7.21
N THR A 18 -18.53 -63.51 -6.13
CA THR A 18 -19.08 -64.03 -4.87
C THR A 18 -17.98 -64.14 -3.79
N ARG A 19 -18.44 -64.13 -2.53
CA ARG A 19 -17.86 -64.50 -1.21
C ARG A 19 -16.62 -65.43 -1.16
N VAL A 20 -15.81 -65.30 -0.09
CA VAL A 20 -15.60 -66.31 1.00
C VAL A 20 -14.26 -66.10 1.75
N ALA A 21 -14.33 -66.30 3.09
CA ALA A 21 -13.31 -66.66 4.10
C ALA A 21 -12.25 -65.59 4.48
N ALA A 22 -12.13 -65.13 5.74
CA ALA A 22 -12.00 -65.76 7.06
C ALA A 22 -10.55 -66.10 7.46
N ALA A 23 -10.18 -65.57 8.64
CA ALA A 23 -9.23 -66.05 9.65
C ALA A 23 -7.79 -65.49 9.70
N CYS A 24 -7.52 -64.91 10.88
CA CYS A 24 -6.33 -65.05 11.74
C CYS A 24 -4.92 -64.74 11.20
N ALA A 25 -4.25 -63.77 11.83
CA ALA A 25 -3.05 -64.04 12.64
C ALA A 25 -2.58 -62.79 13.40
N LEU A 26 -2.12 -63.02 14.64
CA LEU A 26 -1.49 -62.08 15.56
C LEU A 26 -0.12 -61.57 15.05
N SER A 27 0.30 -60.45 15.67
CA SER A 27 1.69 -60.05 16.00
C SER A 27 2.37 -59.09 14.99
N LEU A 28 2.63 -57.85 15.40
CA LEU A 28 3.94 -57.39 15.89
C LEU A 28 3.92 -55.89 16.21
N MET A 29 4.67 -55.52 17.25
CA MET A 29 4.96 -54.16 17.68
C MET A 29 5.47 -53.28 16.53
N GLY A 30 4.95 -52.06 16.44
CA GLY A 30 5.49 -50.99 15.61
C GLY A 30 5.14 -49.65 16.22
N VAL A 31 5.91 -49.23 17.23
CA VAL A 31 5.89 -47.85 17.74
C VAL A 31 6.41 -46.95 16.60
N LEU A 32 5.49 -46.36 15.84
CA LEU A 32 5.79 -45.25 14.94
C LEU A 32 5.84 -43.98 15.80
N ALA A 33 7.01 -43.71 16.39
CA ALA A 33 7.34 -42.37 16.85
C ALA A 33 7.46 -41.47 15.61
N ALA A 34 6.41 -40.72 15.32
CA ALA A 34 6.47 -39.64 14.33
C ALA A 34 7.43 -38.57 14.85
N PRO A 35 8.42 -38.12 14.06
CA PRO A 35 9.27 -37.02 14.47
C PRO A 35 8.44 -35.74 14.36
N ALA A 36 8.10 -35.16 15.52
CA ALA A 36 7.56 -33.82 15.64
C ALA A 36 8.67 -32.83 15.24
N VAL A 37 8.76 -32.55 13.94
CA VAL A 37 9.73 -31.61 13.38
C VAL A 37 9.01 -30.31 13.05
N TRP A 38 9.32 -29.33 13.89
CA TRP A 38 9.45 -27.90 13.60
C TRP A 38 8.19 -27.04 13.48
N ALA A 39 7.81 -26.48 14.63
CA ALA A 39 7.09 -25.21 14.72
C ALA A 39 7.82 -24.27 15.72
N ALA A 40 9.15 -24.12 15.58
CA ALA A 40 9.97 -23.34 16.52
C ALA A 40 10.67 -22.11 15.90
N THR A 41 10.54 -21.86 14.60
CA THR A 41 11.24 -20.75 13.94
C THR A 41 10.68 -19.37 14.23
N THR A 42 9.38 -19.25 14.52
CA THR A 42 8.76 -17.92 14.75
C THR A 42 9.04 -17.34 16.14
N ALA A 43 9.26 -18.17 17.15
CA ALA A 43 9.49 -17.71 18.52
C ALA A 43 10.90 -17.15 18.75
N VAL A 44 11.90 -17.69 18.03
CA VAL A 44 13.30 -17.26 18.14
C VAL A 44 13.48 -15.87 17.54
N ASP A 45 12.85 -15.61 16.39
CA ASP A 45 12.93 -14.31 15.71
C ASP A 45 12.29 -13.18 16.54
N GLY A 46 11.20 -13.46 17.26
CA GLY A 46 10.54 -12.49 18.14
C GLY A 46 11.33 -12.17 19.41
N ALA A 47 11.96 -13.15 20.04
CA ALA A 47 12.79 -12.94 21.22
C ALA A 47 14.05 -12.11 20.89
N GLU A 48 14.67 -12.40 19.74
CA GLU A 48 15.86 -11.65 19.30
C GLU A 48 15.50 -10.20 18.90
N ALA A 49 14.37 -9.98 18.22
CA ALA A 49 13.91 -8.63 17.88
C ALA A 49 13.71 -7.73 19.12
N GLU A 50 13.18 -8.29 20.21
CA GLU A 50 13.03 -7.57 21.47
C GLU A 50 14.40 -7.29 22.13
N ALA A 51 15.36 -8.21 22.04
CA ALA A 51 16.72 -7.98 22.52
C ALA A 51 17.43 -6.87 21.71
N VAL A 52 17.26 -6.86 20.38
CA VAL A 52 17.75 -5.80 19.49
C VAL A 52 17.13 -4.45 19.89
N LYS A 53 15.82 -4.41 20.14
CA LYS A 53 15.12 -3.21 20.61
C LYS A 53 15.74 -2.65 21.89
N GLN A 54 15.94 -3.50 22.89
CA GLN A 54 16.52 -3.08 24.17
C GLN A 54 17.96 -2.57 24.02
N ARG A 55 18.78 -3.26 23.21
CA ARG A 55 20.15 -2.82 22.88
C ARG A 55 20.14 -1.46 22.17
N PHE A 56 19.22 -1.28 21.23
CA PHE A 56 19.07 -0.02 20.49
C PHE A 56 18.75 1.14 21.44
N GLU A 57 17.69 1.01 22.25
CA GLU A 57 17.29 2.08 23.17
C GLU A 57 18.32 2.36 24.27
N ALA A 58 19.10 1.35 24.69
CA ALA A 58 20.19 1.54 25.65
C ALA A 58 21.39 2.30 25.06
N ARG A 59 21.62 2.18 23.75
CA ARG A 59 22.75 2.80 23.05
C ARG A 59 22.42 4.19 22.52
N PHE A 60 21.16 4.44 22.19
CA PHE A 60 20.65 5.71 21.68
C PHE A 60 19.67 6.34 22.66
N ASP A 61 20.20 7.00 23.69
CA ASP A 61 19.39 7.69 24.70
C ASP A 61 18.45 8.73 24.05
N GLY A 62 17.20 8.76 24.52
CA GLY A 62 16.15 9.61 23.98
C GLY A 62 15.47 9.11 22.69
N LEU A 63 15.94 8.03 22.05
CA LEU A 63 15.24 7.40 20.92
C LEU A 63 14.46 6.17 21.38
N LYS A 64 13.17 6.12 21.02
CA LYS A 64 12.29 4.98 21.31
C LYS A 64 11.91 4.26 20.03
N ALA A 65 12.12 2.95 20.03
CA ALA A 65 11.75 2.11 18.91
C ALA A 65 10.29 1.66 19.09
N THR A 66 9.43 1.99 18.14
CA THR A 66 8.03 1.56 18.17
C THR A 66 7.92 0.07 17.84
N ALA A 67 8.71 -0.40 16.88
CA ALA A 67 8.81 -1.80 16.52
C ALA A 67 10.24 -2.16 16.05
N VAL A 68 10.59 -3.44 16.16
CA VAL A 68 11.79 -4.02 15.57
C VAL A 68 11.41 -5.30 14.85
N ASN A 69 11.82 -5.46 13.59
CA ASN A 69 11.48 -6.62 12.77
C ASN A 69 12.74 -7.18 12.10
N PRO A 70 12.93 -8.51 12.04
CA PRO A 70 13.99 -9.10 11.25
C PRO A 70 13.72 -8.88 9.75
N THR A 71 14.78 -8.72 8.98
CA THR A 71 14.73 -8.65 7.51
C THR A 71 15.37 -9.91 6.91
N PRO A 72 14.99 -10.33 5.68
CA PRO A 72 15.62 -11.46 5.00
C PRO A 72 17.09 -11.17 4.59
N TYR A 73 17.59 -9.97 4.85
CA TYR A 73 18.93 -9.51 4.50
C TYR A 73 19.94 -9.63 5.65
N GLY A 74 19.54 -10.21 6.79
CA GLY A 74 20.40 -10.37 7.96
C GLY A 74 20.54 -9.11 8.81
N LEU A 75 19.70 -8.11 8.56
CA LEU A 75 19.57 -6.89 9.36
C LEU A 75 18.23 -6.88 10.09
N TYR A 76 18.13 -6.05 11.13
CA TYR A 76 16.87 -5.70 11.77
C TYR A 76 16.43 -4.31 11.33
N GLU A 77 15.17 -4.20 10.93
CA GLU A 77 14.47 -2.95 10.72
C GLU A 77 14.00 -2.43 12.08
N VAL A 78 14.47 -1.24 12.47
CA VAL A 78 14.04 -0.53 13.66
C VAL A 78 13.15 0.63 13.23
N GLN A 79 11.92 0.65 13.72
CA GLN A 79 10.97 1.71 13.46
C GLN A 79 11.09 2.80 14.53
N LEU A 80 11.35 4.03 14.09
CA LEU A 80 11.50 5.22 14.91
C LEU A 80 10.47 6.24 14.44
N ASP A 81 9.32 6.30 15.10
CA ASP A 81 8.14 7.03 14.63
C ASP A 81 7.81 6.68 13.17
N ASP A 82 8.18 7.58 12.24
CA ASP A 82 7.93 7.47 10.79
C ASP A 82 9.18 7.15 9.96
N GLU A 83 10.31 6.96 10.63
CA GLU A 83 11.58 6.58 10.02
C GLU A 83 11.86 5.11 10.25
N LEU A 84 12.60 4.53 9.31
CA LEU A 84 13.12 3.16 9.40
C LEU A 84 14.64 3.25 9.31
N VAL A 85 15.31 2.64 10.27
CA VAL A 85 16.76 2.44 10.24
C VAL A 85 17.07 0.96 10.32
N TYR A 86 18.25 0.57 9.85
CA TYR A 86 18.67 -0.83 9.84
C TYR A 86 19.90 -1.04 10.70
N VAL A 87 19.88 -2.11 11.51
CA VAL A 87 20.95 -2.46 12.43
C VAL A 87 21.33 -3.93 12.30
N ASP A 88 22.55 -4.28 12.72
CA ASP A 88 22.91 -5.67 12.98
C ASP A 88 22.32 -6.14 14.33
N PRO A 89 22.27 -7.46 14.60
CA PRO A 89 21.66 -7.98 15.83
C PRO A 89 22.24 -7.33 17.11
N GLU A 90 23.54 -7.07 17.15
CA GLU A 90 24.23 -6.50 18.32
C GLU A 90 24.19 -4.96 18.38
N VAL A 91 23.57 -4.30 17.39
CA VAL A 91 23.48 -2.82 17.29
C VAL A 91 24.88 -2.15 17.32
N ASN A 92 25.82 -2.74 16.58
CA ASN A 92 27.17 -2.19 16.38
C ASN A 92 27.17 -1.04 15.37
N PHE A 93 26.27 -1.07 14.38
CA PHE A 93 26.11 -0.01 13.40
C PHE A 93 24.63 0.32 13.14
N VAL A 94 24.41 1.51 12.58
CA VAL A 94 23.11 1.96 12.10
C VAL A 94 23.27 2.42 10.66
N LEU A 95 22.44 1.87 9.78
CA LEU A 95 22.24 2.34 8.42
C LEU A 95 20.96 3.16 8.37
N ASN A 96 21.11 4.42 7.98
CA ASN A 96 19.99 5.33 7.76
C ASN A 96 19.88 5.62 6.26
N GLY A 97 18.81 5.15 5.64
CA GLY A 97 18.57 5.25 4.20
C GLY A 97 17.70 4.12 3.66
N SER A 98 17.58 4.04 2.34
CA SER A 98 16.81 2.98 1.67
C SER A 98 17.63 1.69 1.51
N LEU A 99 17.02 0.58 1.90
CA LEU A 99 17.44 -0.77 1.55
C LEU A 99 16.81 -1.15 0.21
N ILE A 100 17.64 -1.24 -0.82
CA ILE A 100 17.22 -1.64 -2.17
C ILE A 100 17.63 -3.10 -2.41
N ASP A 101 16.67 -3.95 -2.73
CA ASP A 101 16.95 -5.31 -3.17
C ASP A 101 17.58 -5.25 -4.57
N ALA A 102 18.85 -5.62 -4.70
CA ALA A 102 19.56 -5.49 -5.97
C ALA A 102 19.06 -6.46 -7.06
N LYS A 103 18.38 -7.55 -6.70
CA LYS A 103 17.84 -8.53 -7.66
C LYS A 103 16.54 -8.02 -8.27
N THR A 104 15.63 -7.55 -7.44
CA THR A 104 14.32 -7.03 -7.89
C THR A 104 14.35 -5.55 -8.24
N ARG A 105 15.40 -4.83 -7.79
CA ARG A 105 15.53 -3.36 -7.82
C ARG A 105 14.44 -2.64 -7.04
N GLU A 106 13.83 -3.33 -6.09
CA GLU A 106 12.79 -2.77 -5.24
C GLU A 106 13.40 -2.04 -4.05
N ASP A 107 12.85 -0.86 -3.74
CA ASP A 107 13.14 -0.16 -2.50
C ASP A 107 12.25 -0.74 -1.38
N VAL A 108 12.83 -1.64 -0.59
CA VAL A 108 12.15 -2.38 0.48
C VAL A 108 11.75 -1.44 1.62
N THR A 109 12.60 -0.46 1.94
CA THR A 109 12.31 0.55 2.95
C THR A 109 11.10 1.37 2.56
N ARG A 110 11.01 1.80 1.30
CA ARG A 110 9.83 2.49 0.78
C ARG A 110 8.59 1.62 0.88
N ALA A 111 8.65 0.37 0.42
CA ALA A 111 7.51 -0.55 0.52
C ALA A 111 7.03 -0.75 1.98
N ARG A 112 7.96 -0.83 2.94
CA ARG A 112 7.63 -0.90 4.37
C ARG A 112 6.99 0.37 4.89
N LYS A 113 7.54 1.55 4.56
CA LYS A 113 6.92 2.84 4.92
C LYS A 113 5.52 3.00 4.33
N GLU A 114 5.31 2.56 3.09
CA GLU A 114 3.99 2.57 2.44
C GLU A 114 3.01 1.64 3.16
N ALA A 115 3.43 0.44 3.57
CA ALA A 115 2.59 -0.48 4.34
C ALA A 115 2.26 0.05 5.75
N LEU A 116 3.21 0.68 6.42
CA LEU A 116 3.01 1.28 7.75
C LEU A 116 2.12 2.51 7.73
N SER A 117 2.01 3.18 6.58
CA SER A 117 1.17 4.37 6.38
C SER A 117 -0.15 4.07 5.68
N ALA A 118 -0.49 2.78 5.53
CA ALA A 118 -1.78 2.37 4.99
C ALA A 118 -2.93 2.78 5.93
N ILE A 119 -4.08 3.07 5.34
CA ILE A 119 -5.29 3.50 6.05
C ILE A 119 -6.47 2.63 5.64
N ASP A 120 -7.58 2.69 6.38
CA ASP A 120 -8.85 2.31 5.80
C ASP A 120 -9.31 3.44 4.88
N PHE A 121 -9.43 3.18 3.58
CA PHE A 121 -9.85 4.19 2.62
C PHE A 121 -11.27 4.69 2.92
N SER A 122 -12.12 3.84 3.49
CA SER A 122 -13.51 4.19 3.81
C SER A 122 -13.63 5.14 5.00
N ASP A 123 -12.59 5.27 5.83
CA ASP A 123 -12.53 6.22 6.94
C ASP A 123 -12.19 7.65 6.48
N LEU A 124 -11.85 7.86 5.20
CA LEU A 124 -11.54 9.19 4.69
C LEU A 124 -12.81 10.07 4.64
N PRO A 125 -12.79 11.29 5.21
CA PRO A 125 -13.92 12.21 5.20
C PRO A 125 -14.08 12.86 3.82
N THR A 126 -14.72 12.15 2.87
CA THR A 126 -14.83 12.58 1.47
C THR A 126 -15.52 13.92 1.28
N GLU A 127 -16.30 14.39 2.23
CA GLU A 127 -16.89 15.73 2.29
C GLU A 127 -15.85 16.87 2.40
N LEU A 128 -14.65 16.56 2.87
CA LEU A 128 -13.51 17.49 2.87
C LEU A 128 -12.72 17.49 1.55
N SER A 129 -13.18 16.73 0.54
CA SER A 129 -12.51 16.60 -0.75
C SER A 129 -13.27 17.25 -1.90
N ILE A 130 -12.52 17.69 -2.90
CA ILE A 130 -13.05 18.00 -4.23
C ILE A 130 -13.19 16.67 -4.97
N ARG A 131 -14.43 16.29 -5.28
CA ARG A 131 -14.72 15.05 -6.01
C ARG A 131 -14.76 15.29 -7.52
N GLN A 132 -13.95 14.55 -8.27
CA GLN A 132 -13.94 14.56 -9.73
C GLN A 132 -14.12 13.14 -10.26
N VAL A 133 -14.97 12.94 -11.27
CA VAL A 133 -15.23 11.62 -11.87
C VAL A 133 -14.83 11.64 -13.34
N LYS A 134 -14.02 10.66 -13.74
CA LYS A 134 -13.65 10.37 -15.13
C LYS A 134 -14.23 9.03 -15.56
N GLY A 135 -14.79 8.98 -16.76
CA GLY A 135 -15.43 7.75 -17.28
C GLY A 135 -16.56 7.27 -16.36
N ASP A 136 -16.55 5.97 -16.04
CA ASP A 136 -17.54 5.36 -15.15
C ASP A 136 -17.24 5.54 -13.64
N GLY A 137 -16.04 6.04 -13.28
CA GLY A 137 -15.63 6.26 -11.89
C GLY A 137 -15.48 5.00 -11.05
N SER A 138 -15.32 3.82 -11.66
CA SER A 138 -15.31 2.51 -10.98
C SER A 138 -14.14 2.26 -10.03
N ARG A 139 -13.06 3.03 -10.13
CA ARG A 139 -11.90 2.99 -9.23
C ARG A 139 -11.78 4.30 -8.49
N GLN A 140 -11.21 4.28 -7.29
CA GLN A 140 -11.08 5.49 -6.47
C GLN A 140 -9.65 5.75 -6.01
N VAL A 141 -9.32 7.03 -5.88
CA VAL A 141 -8.10 7.50 -5.22
C VAL A 141 -8.38 8.74 -4.40
N ALA A 142 -7.66 8.88 -3.31
CA ALA A 142 -7.61 10.10 -2.51
C ALA A 142 -6.23 10.73 -2.66
N ILE A 143 -6.20 12.03 -2.97
CA ILE A 143 -4.96 12.74 -3.28
C ILE A 143 -4.89 14.01 -2.44
N PHE A 144 -3.85 14.14 -1.64
CA PHE A 144 -3.57 15.36 -0.90
C PHE A 144 -2.64 16.25 -1.73
N GLU A 145 -3.11 17.44 -2.11
CA GLU A 145 -2.42 18.30 -3.08
C GLU A 145 -2.35 19.76 -2.62
N ASP A 146 -1.26 20.43 -2.96
CA ASP A 146 -1.12 21.88 -2.80
C ASP A 146 -1.23 22.57 -4.18
N PRO A 147 -1.96 23.69 -4.32
CA PRO A 147 -2.07 24.44 -5.59
C PRO A 147 -0.73 24.90 -6.18
N ASN A 148 0.29 25.14 -5.36
CA ASN A 148 1.61 25.60 -5.78
C ASN A 148 2.62 24.47 -5.98
N CYS A 149 2.24 23.23 -5.67
CA CYS A 149 3.12 22.07 -5.74
C CYS A 149 3.35 21.62 -7.19
N GLY A 150 4.60 21.76 -7.67
CA GLY A 150 4.99 21.35 -9.03
C GLY A 150 4.81 19.85 -9.29
N TYR A 151 5.10 18.99 -8.30
CA TYR A 151 4.88 17.55 -8.41
C TYR A 151 3.40 17.18 -8.46
N CYS A 152 2.54 17.95 -7.80
CA CYS A 152 1.09 17.76 -7.85
C CYS A 152 0.60 18.07 -9.26
N LYS A 153 1.08 19.17 -9.87
CA LYS A 153 0.80 19.46 -11.29
C LYS A 153 1.31 18.36 -12.23
N ALA A 154 2.48 17.76 -11.95
CA ALA A 154 2.98 16.63 -12.72
C ALA A 154 2.07 15.39 -12.58
N LEU A 155 1.64 15.06 -11.37
CA LEU A 155 0.69 13.97 -11.12
C LEU A 155 -0.65 14.22 -11.82
N ARG A 156 -1.19 15.45 -11.75
CA ARG A 156 -2.44 15.82 -12.45
C ARG A 156 -2.36 15.59 -13.96
N LYS A 157 -1.21 15.85 -14.59
CA LYS A 157 -0.98 15.52 -16.01
C LYS A 157 -1.03 14.02 -16.26
N THR A 158 -0.37 13.21 -15.43
CA THR A 158 -0.48 11.75 -15.51
C THR A 158 -1.95 11.29 -15.42
N LEU A 159 -2.73 11.91 -14.53
CA LEU A 159 -4.14 11.59 -14.34
C LEU A 159 -5.03 12.00 -15.53
N GLU A 160 -4.58 12.84 -16.47
CA GLU A 160 -5.32 13.11 -17.71
C GLU A 160 -5.47 11.83 -18.57
N GLU A 161 -4.49 10.91 -18.48
CA GLU A 161 -4.45 9.65 -19.24
C GLU A 161 -5.11 8.47 -18.52
N VAL A 162 -5.66 8.67 -17.32
CA VAL A 162 -6.31 7.62 -16.52
C VAL A 162 -7.83 7.79 -16.54
N ASP A 163 -8.54 6.85 -17.14
CA ASP A 163 -10.02 6.85 -17.18
C ASP A 163 -10.63 6.00 -16.05
N ASN A 164 -11.97 6.00 -15.95
CA ASN A 164 -12.72 5.15 -15.01
C ASN A 164 -12.22 5.30 -13.57
N LEU A 165 -12.12 6.56 -13.14
CA LEU A 165 -11.48 6.97 -11.90
C LEU A 165 -12.29 8.08 -11.24
N THR A 166 -12.62 7.88 -9.97
CA THR A 166 -13.07 8.93 -9.06
C THR A 166 -11.86 9.42 -8.26
N ILE A 167 -11.63 10.72 -8.31
CA ILE A 167 -10.53 11.40 -7.60
C ILE A 167 -11.15 12.22 -6.48
N HIS A 168 -10.69 11.95 -5.25
CA HIS A 168 -10.97 12.75 -4.06
C HIS A 168 -9.76 13.61 -3.75
N THR A 169 -9.75 14.87 -4.20
CA THR A 169 -8.65 15.79 -3.92
C THR A 169 -8.87 16.50 -2.59
N PHE A 170 -8.00 16.23 -1.62
CA PHE A 170 -7.92 16.95 -0.35
C PHE A 170 -6.91 18.09 -0.49
N LEU A 171 -7.36 19.33 -0.32
CA LEU A 171 -6.50 20.50 -0.46
C LEU A 171 -5.60 20.64 0.76
N LEU A 172 -4.28 20.64 0.56
CA LEU A 172 -3.28 20.80 1.62
C LEU A 172 -2.36 21.99 1.32
N PRO A 173 -2.82 23.24 1.58
CA PRO A 173 -2.09 24.46 1.21
C PRO A 173 -0.95 24.79 2.19
N ILE A 174 0.18 24.10 2.06
CA ILE A 174 1.36 24.17 2.93
C ILE A 174 2.57 24.90 2.30
N LEU A 175 2.51 25.26 1.02
CA LEU A 175 3.64 25.82 0.27
C LEU A 175 3.67 27.35 0.18
N GLY A 176 2.84 28.04 0.97
CA GLY A 176 2.89 29.50 1.11
C GLY A 176 1.53 30.14 1.37
N PRO A 177 1.49 31.42 1.75
CA PRO A 177 0.23 32.13 2.01
C PRO A 177 -0.70 32.16 0.79
N ASP A 178 -0.14 32.22 -0.43
CA ASP A 178 -0.92 32.20 -1.66
C ASP A 178 -1.48 30.81 -1.99
N SER A 179 -0.90 29.71 -1.45
CA SER A 179 -1.51 28.39 -1.51
C SER A 179 -2.85 28.39 -0.78
N VAL A 180 -2.92 29.03 0.38
CA VAL A 180 -4.16 29.16 1.17
C VAL A 180 -5.20 29.93 0.37
N THR A 181 -4.85 31.09 -0.18
CA THR A 181 -5.76 31.89 -1.01
C THR A 181 -6.29 31.12 -2.21
N LYS A 182 -5.42 30.42 -2.96
CA LYS A 182 -5.83 29.62 -4.12
C LYS A 182 -6.72 28.45 -3.72
N ALA A 183 -6.37 27.73 -2.67
CA ALA A 183 -7.17 26.61 -2.15
C ALA A 183 -8.57 27.09 -1.73
N THR A 184 -8.67 28.20 -1.00
CA THR A 184 -9.96 28.82 -0.62
C THR A 184 -10.75 29.25 -1.86
N ASN A 185 -10.13 29.92 -2.82
CA ASN A 185 -10.81 30.34 -4.05
C ASN A 185 -11.36 29.15 -4.85
N VAL A 186 -10.59 28.06 -4.96
CA VAL A 186 -11.02 26.81 -5.61
C VAL A 186 -12.20 26.21 -4.85
N TRP A 187 -12.07 26.06 -3.53
CA TRP A 187 -13.09 25.47 -2.67
C TRP A 187 -14.41 26.25 -2.69
N CYS A 188 -14.33 27.57 -2.72
CA CYS A 188 -15.51 28.43 -2.75
C CYS A 188 -16.09 28.63 -4.16
N ALA A 189 -15.50 28.01 -5.19
CA ALA A 189 -16.03 28.08 -6.52
C ALA A 189 -17.27 27.17 -6.66
N LYS A 190 -18.20 27.59 -7.53
CA LYS A 190 -19.40 26.81 -7.85
C LYS A 190 -19.06 25.43 -8.43
N ASP A 191 -17.98 25.34 -9.20
CA ASP A 191 -17.46 24.10 -9.79
C ASP A 191 -16.00 23.95 -9.39
N GLN A 192 -15.79 23.39 -8.19
CA GLN A 192 -14.49 23.23 -7.57
C GLN A 192 -13.55 22.40 -8.46
N GLY A 193 -14.04 21.27 -9.00
CA GLY A 193 -13.25 20.35 -9.82
C GLY A 193 -12.75 21.01 -11.11
N LYS A 194 -13.64 21.73 -11.82
CA LYS A 194 -13.22 22.46 -13.02
C LYS A 194 -12.19 23.54 -12.72
N VAL A 195 -12.38 24.30 -11.64
CA VAL A 195 -11.47 25.39 -11.26
C VAL A 195 -10.12 24.84 -10.81
N TRP A 196 -10.12 23.71 -10.09
CA TRP A 196 -8.92 22.98 -9.73
C TRP A 196 -8.12 22.56 -10.97
N ASP A 197 -8.77 21.96 -11.96
CA ASP A 197 -8.13 21.52 -13.21
C ASP A 197 -7.59 22.68 -14.04
N GLU A 198 -8.37 23.75 -14.19
CA GLU A 198 -7.93 24.94 -14.90
C GLU A 198 -6.66 25.54 -14.26
N TRP A 199 -6.54 25.50 -12.94
CA TRP A 199 -5.34 25.95 -12.25
C TRP A 199 -4.17 24.96 -12.37
N MET A 200 -4.40 23.69 -12.06
CA MET A 200 -3.34 22.68 -11.94
C MET A 200 -2.77 22.27 -13.30
N LEU A 201 -3.61 22.21 -14.34
CA LEU A 201 -3.21 21.76 -15.68
C LEU A 201 -2.90 22.93 -16.61
N LYS A 202 -3.69 24.01 -16.53
CA LYS A 202 -3.65 25.11 -17.51
C LYS A 202 -3.06 26.41 -16.95
N GLY A 203 -2.76 26.46 -15.65
CA GLY A 203 -2.18 27.65 -15.01
C GLY A 203 -3.15 28.83 -14.92
N ARG A 204 -4.46 28.62 -15.09
CA ARG A 204 -5.45 29.69 -14.97
C ARG A 204 -5.73 29.93 -13.49
N THR A 205 -5.34 31.11 -12.99
CA THR A 205 -5.54 31.47 -11.59
C THR A 205 -7.02 31.42 -11.20
N PRO A 206 -7.39 30.75 -10.10
CA PRO A 206 -8.76 30.75 -9.58
C PRO A 206 -9.25 32.17 -9.31
N ALA A 207 -10.47 32.48 -9.76
CA ALA A 207 -11.10 33.76 -9.46
C ALA A 207 -11.29 33.93 -7.94
N GLN A 208 -11.23 35.17 -7.46
CA GLN A 208 -11.43 35.44 -6.05
C GLN A 208 -12.84 35.02 -5.61
N ALA A 209 -12.91 34.19 -4.58
CA ALA A 209 -14.14 33.74 -3.96
C ALA A 209 -13.95 33.66 -2.44
N SER A 210 -15.04 33.76 -1.69
CA SER A 210 -15.00 33.72 -0.23
C SER A 210 -16.17 32.91 0.29
N CYS A 211 -15.86 31.98 1.18
CA CYS A 211 -16.77 31.11 1.92
C CYS A 211 -15.98 30.53 3.10
N ASP A 212 -16.67 29.80 3.98
CA ASP A 212 -16.02 29.12 5.11
C ASP A 212 -15.32 27.84 4.62
N ALA A 213 -14.08 27.99 4.14
CA ALA A 213 -13.24 26.86 3.72
C ALA A 213 -12.65 26.12 4.95
N PRO A 214 -12.67 24.77 4.97
CA PRO A 214 -12.27 23.95 6.12
C PRO A 214 -10.73 23.79 6.21
N LEU A 215 -10.00 24.91 6.23
CA LEU A 215 -8.52 24.94 6.23
C LEU A 215 -7.91 24.17 7.41
N GLN A 216 -8.53 24.29 8.58
CA GLN A 216 -8.07 23.62 9.79
C GLN A 216 -8.29 22.11 9.70
N ASP A 217 -9.43 21.67 9.16
CA ASP A 217 -9.76 20.25 9.03
C ASP A 217 -8.84 19.56 8.03
N TRP A 218 -8.52 20.20 6.90
CA TRP A 218 -7.53 19.67 5.96
C TRP A 218 -6.16 19.48 6.59
N THR A 219 -5.70 20.49 7.34
CA THR A 219 -4.39 20.45 8.00
C THR A 219 -4.38 19.40 9.11
N ALA A 220 -5.48 19.28 9.86
CA ALA A 220 -5.64 18.28 10.91
C ALA A 220 -5.66 16.86 10.34
N LEU A 221 -6.45 16.62 9.30
CA LEU A 221 -6.50 15.33 8.60
C LEU A 221 -5.12 14.94 8.07
N ALA A 222 -4.43 15.85 7.40
CA ALA A 222 -3.08 15.60 6.91
C ALA A 222 -2.10 15.23 8.04
N ARG A 223 -2.20 15.87 9.21
CA ARG A 223 -1.39 15.50 10.38
C ARG A 223 -1.75 14.13 10.93
N THR A 224 -3.03 13.83 11.07
CA THR A 224 -3.52 12.51 11.54
C THR A 224 -3.04 11.38 10.63
N LEU A 225 -3.05 11.60 9.32
CA LEU A 225 -2.56 10.65 8.33
C LEU A 225 -1.03 10.72 8.11
N ASN A 226 -0.32 11.51 8.91
CA ASN A 226 1.11 11.76 8.79
C ASN A 226 1.57 12.10 7.35
N ILE A 227 0.92 13.09 6.75
CA ILE A 227 1.22 13.61 5.42
C ILE A 227 2.21 14.77 5.57
N ARG A 228 3.46 14.51 5.20
CA ARG A 228 4.58 15.45 5.34
C ARG A 228 4.91 16.22 4.05
N GLY A 229 4.23 15.91 2.96
CA GLY A 229 4.47 16.52 1.66
C GLY A 229 3.40 16.17 0.64
N THR A 230 3.37 16.93 -0.46
CA THR A 230 2.40 16.77 -1.54
C THR A 230 3.10 16.46 -2.87
N PRO A 231 2.48 15.68 -3.78
CA PRO A 231 1.21 14.99 -3.57
C PRO A 231 1.39 13.76 -2.66
N ALA A 232 0.34 13.37 -1.94
CA ALA A 232 0.25 12.05 -1.30
C ALA A 232 -0.99 11.34 -1.83
N VAL A 233 -0.81 10.13 -2.38
CA VAL A 233 -1.86 9.36 -3.04
C VAL A 233 -2.20 8.15 -2.17
N PHE A 234 -3.48 7.98 -1.87
CA PHE A 234 -4.04 6.77 -1.27
C PHE A 234 -4.92 6.05 -2.29
N PHE A 235 -4.76 4.74 -2.37
CA PHE A 235 -5.55 3.85 -3.22
C PHE A 235 -6.64 3.14 -2.38
N GLU A 236 -7.64 2.55 -3.06
CA GLU A 236 -8.78 1.89 -2.39
C GLU A 236 -8.39 0.74 -1.45
N ASP A 237 -7.24 0.12 -1.66
CA ASP A 237 -6.70 -0.91 -0.75
C ASP A 237 -6.00 -0.32 0.49
N GLY A 238 -6.11 0.99 0.69
CA GLY A 238 -5.50 1.71 1.79
C GLY A 238 -4.03 2.07 1.58
N THR A 239 -3.38 1.52 0.54
CA THR A 239 -1.96 1.76 0.33
C THR A 239 -1.67 3.20 -0.05
N ARG A 240 -0.55 3.72 0.43
CA ARG A 240 -0.10 5.08 0.20
C ARG A 240 1.09 5.11 -0.74
N VAL A 241 1.19 6.16 -1.56
CA VAL A 241 2.41 6.57 -2.26
C VAL A 241 2.67 8.04 -1.96
N ALA A 242 3.91 8.34 -1.55
CA ALA A 242 4.38 9.72 -1.41
C ALA A 242 4.98 10.20 -2.73
N GLY A 243 4.51 11.35 -3.21
CA GLY A 243 5.02 12.00 -4.41
C GLY A 243 4.27 11.64 -5.70
N ALA A 244 4.68 12.31 -6.77
CA ALA A 244 4.16 12.04 -8.11
C ALA A 244 4.74 10.72 -8.63
N MET A 245 3.97 10.04 -9.48
CA MET A 245 4.42 8.80 -10.11
C MET A 245 4.10 8.78 -11.62
N PRO A 246 4.90 8.05 -12.43
CA PRO A 246 4.62 7.80 -13.83
C PRO A 246 3.30 7.02 -14.05
N LEU A 247 2.77 7.10 -15.27
CA LEU A 247 1.48 6.48 -15.65
C LEU A 247 1.46 4.96 -15.47
N ASP A 248 2.53 4.27 -15.86
CA ASP A 248 2.66 2.82 -15.72
C ASP A 248 2.63 2.39 -14.26
N MET A 249 3.36 3.11 -13.40
CA MET A 249 3.33 2.87 -11.96
C MET A 249 1.92 3.15 -11.41
N PHE A 250 1.28 4.26 -11.79
CA PHE A 250 -0.06 4.61 -11.31
C PHE A 250 -1.10 3.55 -11.67
N ASN A 251 -1.12 3.09 -12.93
CA ASN A 251 -2.01 2.03 -13.39
C ASN A 251 -1.74 0.70 -12.66
N SER A 252 -0.47 0.34 -12.46
CA SER A 252 -0.12 -0.85 -11.69
C SER A 252 -0.61 -0.79 -10.23
N ARG A 253 -0.59 0.39 -9.60
CA ARG A 253 -1.16 0.58 -8.26
C ARG A 253 -2.69 0.45 -8.26
N LEU A 254 -3.36 1.10 -9.21
CA LEU A 254 -4.81 1.01 -9.36
C LEU A 254 -5.28 -0.44 -9.55
N GLU A 255 -4.61 -1.20 -10.41
CA GLU A 255 -4.95 -2.59 -10.67
C GLU A 255 -4.83 -3.45 -9.40
N ARG A 256 -3.73 -3.31 -8.67
CA ARG A 256 -3.54 -4.03 -7.39
C ARG A 256 -4.60 -3.66 -6.37
N ALA A 257 -4.90 -2.38 -6.23
CA ALA A 257 -5.91 -1.91 -5.29
C ALA A 257 -7.30 -2.47 -5.63
N SER A 258 -7.67 -2.47 -6.92
CA SER A 258 -8.96 -3.01 -7.37
C SER A 258 -9.12 -4.51 -7.17
N GLN A 259 -8.01 -5.27 -7.13
CA GLN A 259 -8.02 -6.71 -6.87
C GLN A 259 -8.14 -7.01 -5.38
N ALA A 260 -7.57 -6.18 -4.51
CA ALA A 260 -7.65 -6.34 -3.06
C ALA A 260 -9.01 -5.92 -2.48
N ALA A 261 -9.75 -5.07 -3.20
CA ALA A 261 -11.10 -4.62 -2.82
C ALA A 261 -12.23 -5.61 -3.22
N GLN A 262 -11.90 -6.69 -3.95
CA GLN A 262 -12.83 -7.76 -4.36
C GLN A 262 -12.79 -8.94 -3.40
#